data_AF-A0A5C4QN00-F1
#
_entry.id   AF-A0A5C4QN00-F1
#
_cell.length_a   1.000
_cell.length_b   1.000
_cell.length_c   1.000
_cell.angle_alpha   90.00
_cell.angle_beta   90.00
_cell.angle_gamma   90.00
#
_symmetry.space_group_name_H-M   'P 1'
#
loop_
_entity.id
_entity.type
_entity.pdbx_description
1 polymer ?
#
loop_
_entity_poly.entity_id
_entity_poly.type
_entity_poly.pdbx_seq_one_letter_code
_entity_poly.pdbx_strand_id
1 'polypeptide(L)' 'MLKLPPSNQSKLEMVTLEQLVPKDHLVRKIDQAIDFEFIRDEVAHLYCHNNGRPAIDPVRLFKM' A
#
# COMPACT_ATOMS: atom_id res chain seq x y z
N MET A 1 -20.34 29.38 -35.08
CA MET A 1 -19.83 29.66 -33.71
C MET A 1 -19.05 28.43 -33.25
N LEU A 2 -17.81 28.59 -32.81
CA LEU A 2 -16.97 27.48 -32.32
C LEU A 2 -17.52 26.99 -30.96
N LYS A 3 -17.83 25.69 -30.84
CA LYS A 3 -18.18 25.07 -29.56
C LYS A 3 -16.90 24.88 -28.75
N LEU A 4 -16.84 25.48 -27.56
CA LEU A 4 -15.76 25.24 -26.61
C LEU A 4 -15.86 23.79 -26.10
N PRO A 5 -14.74 23.04 -26.02
CA PRO A 5 -14.74 21.70 -25.47
C PRO A 5 -15.20 21.75 -24.00
N PRO A 6 -15.97 20.75 -23.52
CA PRO A 6 -16.36 20.70 -22.12
C PRO A 6 -15.09 20.70 -21.26
N SER A 7 -15.08 21.53 -20.22
CA SER A 7 -14.01 21.53 -19.23
C SER A 7 -14.02 20.18 -18.52
N ASN A 8 -13.12 19.27 -18.89
CA ASN A 8 -12.84 18.06 -18.11
C ASN A 8 -12.08 18.47 -16.86
N GLN A 9 -12.80 19.08 -15.92
CA GLN A 9 -12.25 19.48 -14.64
C GLN A 9 -12.21 18.23 -13.77
N SER A 10 -11.02 17.65 -13.63
CA SER A 10 -10.79 16.50 -12.75
C SER A 10 -11.11 16.90 -11.31
N LYS A 11 -12.05 16.19 -10.68
CA LYS A 11 -12.27 16.32 -9.24
C LYS A 11 -11.11 15.63 -8.50
N LEU A 12 -10.62 16.26 -7.44
CA LEU A 12 -9.71 15.59 -6.51
C LEU A 12 -10.52 14.63 -5.64
N GLU A 13 -10.07 13.39 -5.54
CA GLU A 13 -10.63 12.38 -4.65
C GLU A 13 -9.52 11.90 -3.71
N MET A 14 -9.80 11.87 -2.41
CA MET A 14 -8.88 11.32 -1.42
C MET A 14 -9.36 9.92 -1.03
N VAL A 15 -8.59 8.91 -1.42
CA VAL A 15 -8.83 7.50 -1.07
C VAL A 15 -7.62 6.96 -0.32
N THR A 16 -7.86 6.11 0.68
CA THR A 16 -6.78 5.33 1.30
C THR A 16 -6.57 4.03 0.52
N LEU A 17 -5.41 3.38 0.70
CA LEU A 17 -5.16 2.07 0.09
C LEU A 17 -6.17 1.04 0.58
N GLU A 18 -6.55 1.10 1.86
CA GLU A 18 -7.57 0.24 2.48
C GLU A 18 -8.93 0.42 1.79
N GLN A 19 -9.28 1.63 1.36
CA GLN A 19 -10.56 1.90 0.69
C GLN A 19 -10.60 1.34 -0.75
N LEU A 20 -9.44 1.19 -1.38
CA LEU A 20 -9.34 0.63 -2.73
C LEU A 20 -9.47 -0.90 -2.74
N VAL A 21 -9.31 -1.57 -1.60
CA VAL A 21 -9.35 -3.03 -1.50
C VAL A 21 -10.74 -3.50 -1.08
N PRO A 22 -11.47 -4.27 -1.91
CA PRO A 22 -12.79 -4.79 -1.58
C PRO A 22 -12.81 -5.58 -0.26
N LYS A 23 -13.93 -5.53 0.46
CA LYS A 23 -14.07 -6.19 1.78
C LYS A 23 -13.88 -7.70 1.75
N ASP A 24 -14.29 -8.35 0.66
CA ASP A 24 -14.19 -9.82 0.50
C ASP A 24 -12.94 -10.25 -0.31
N HIS A 25 -11.98 -9.33 -0.49
CA HIS A 25 -10.77 -9.63 -1.26
C HIS A 25 -9.86 -10.63 -0.53
N LEU A 26 -9.22 -11.53 -1.29
CA LEU A 26 -8.36 -12.59 -0.78
C LEU A 26 -7.27 -12.08 0.17
N VAL A 27 -6.63 -10.97 -0.18
CA VAL A 27 -5.57 -10.34 0.64
C VAL A 27 -6.01 -10.03 2.07
N ARG A 28 -7.28 -9.63 2.29
CA ARG A 28 -7.81 -9.39 3.64
C ARG A 28 -8.01 -10.69 4.42
N LYS A 29 -8.36 -11.78 3.73
CA LYS A 29 -8.46 -13.11 4.34
C LYS A 29 -7.09 -13.64 4.73
N ILE A 30 -6.07 -13.38 3.91
CA ILE A 30 -4.68 -13.74 4.17
C ILE A 30 -4.14 -12.96 5.38
N ASP A 31 -4.33 -11.64 5.41
CA ASP A 31 -3.90 -10.78 6.51
C ASP A 31 -4.52 -11.18 7.86
N GLN A 32 -5.78 -11.66 7.85
CA GLN A 32 -6.43 -12.20 9.06
C GLN A 32 -5.92 -13.58 9.48
N ALA A 33 -5.38 -14.36 8.55
CA ALA A 33 -4.99 -15.75 8.79
C ALA A 33 -3.49 -15.91 9.13
N ILE A 34 -2.65 -14.95 8.73
CA ILE A 34 -1.20 -15.03 8.84
C ILE A 34 -0.69 -13.74 9.49
N ASP A 35 -0.05 -13.89 10.64
CA ASP A 35 0.75 -12.82 11.23
C ASP A 35 2.09 -12.74 10.49
N PHE A 36 2.29 -11.70 9.69
CA PHE A 36 3.51 -11.49 8.90
C PHE A 36 4.66 -10.83 9.67
N GLU A 37 4.49 -10.54 10.96
CA GLU A 37 5.53 -9.87 11.77
C GLU A 37 6.85 -10.67 11.78
N PHE A 38 6.80 -12.00 11.65
CA PHE A 38 7.97 -12.88 11.58
C PHE A 38 8.96 -12.50 10.47
N ILE A 39 8.49 -11.90 9.37
CA ILE A 39 9.35 -11.53 8.23
C ILE A 39 10.43 -10.56 8.69
N ARG A 40 10.14 -9.64 9.61
CA ARG A 40 11.11 -8.64 10.05
C ARG A 40 12.33 -9.28 10.72
N ASP A 41 12.10 -10.29 11.54
CA ASP A 41 13.16 -11.01 12.23
C ASP A 41 13.98 -11.83 11.22
N GLU A 42 13.32 -12.53 10.29
CA GLU A 42 13.97 -13.34 9.26
C GLU A 42 14.90 -12.51 8.36
N VAL A 43 14.47 -11.30 7.96
CA VAL A 43 15.24 -10.48 7.02
C VAL A 43 16.10 -9.42 7.69
N ALA A 44 16.07 -9.29 9.02
CA ALA A 44 16.75 -8.20 9.74
C ALA A 44 18.22 -8.04 9.33
N HIS A 45 18.92 -9.16 9.13
CA HIS A 45 20.33 -9.22 8.74
C HIS A 45 20.63 -8.63 7.35
N LEU A 46 19.63 -8.46 6.49
CA LEU A 46 19.77 -7.85 5.17
C LEU A 46 19.70 -6.31 5.20
N TYR A 47 19.30 -5.74 6.34
CA TYR A 47 19.08 -4.31 6.49
C TYR A 47 20.14 -3.67 7.39
N CYS A 48 20.58 -2.47 7.02
CA CYS A 48 21.45 -1.67 7.86
C CYS A 48 20.62 -0.89 8.89
N HIS A 49 20.92 -1.06 10.17
CA HIS A 49 20.16 -0.42 11.26
C HIS A 49 20.49 1.05 11.48
N ASN A 50 21.67 1.51 11.04
CA ASN A 50 22.24 2.79 11.48
C ASN A 50 22.81 3.66 10.36
N ASN A 51 22.64 3.27 9.09
CA ASN A 51 23.18 4.03 7.97
C ASN A 51 22.26 3.99 6.75
N GLY A 52 22.30 5.06 5.97
CA GLY A 52 21.60 5.18 4.69
C GLY A 52 20.13 5.62 4.80
N ARG A 53 19.41 5.44 3.69
CA ARG A 53 17.99 5.80 3.59
C ARG A 53 17.14 4.76 4.33
N PRO A 54 16.12 5.16 5.11
CA PRO A 54 15.19 4.21 5.71
C PRO A 54 14.63 3.26 4.66
N ALA A 55 14.76 1.98 4.94
CA ALA A 55 14.15 0.95 4.11
C ALA A 55 12.64 1.01 4.17
N ILE A 56 11.99 0.55 3.10
CA ILE A 56 10.56 0.26 3.15
C ILE A 56 10.39 -0.95 4.08
N ASP A 57 9.39 -0.89 4.97
CA ASP A 57 9.07 -1.99 5.87
C ASP A 57 8.85 -3.29 5.07
N PRO A 58 9.60 -4.37 5.35
CA PRO A 58 9.52 -5.62 4.59
C PRO A 58 8.13 -6.28 4.68
N VAL A 59 7.33 -5.94 5.70
CA VAL A 59 5.96 -6.46 5.85
C VAL A 59 4.96 -5.69 4.97
N ARG A 60 5.32 -4.51 4.46
CA ARG A 60 4.39 -3.60 3.75
C ARG A 60 3.72 -4.23 2.52
N LEU A 61 4.38 -5.16 1.84
CA LEU A 61 3.80 -5.84 0.67
C LEU A 61 2.71 -6.84 1.05
N PHE A 62 2.68 -7.28 2.31
CA PHE A 62 1.77 -8.28 2.83
C PHE A 62 0.65 -7.68 3.68
N LYS A 63 0.88 -6.50 4.27
CA LYS A 63 -0.14 -5.73 5.00
C LYS A 63 -1.06 -4.95 4.06
N MET A 64 -2.36 -5.06 4.29
CA MET A 64 -3.41 -4.27 3.63
C MET A 64 -4.46 -3.75 4.60
#